data_AF-A0A1L8RGL5-F1
#
_entry.id   AF-A0A1L8RGL5-F1
#
_cell.length_a   1.000
_cell.length_b   1.000
_cell.length_c   1.000
_cell.angle_alpha   90.00
_cell.angle_beta   90.00
_cell.angle_gamma   90.00
#
_symmetry.space_group_name_H-M   'P 1'
#
loop_
_entity.id
_entity.type
_entity.pdbx_description
1 polymer ?
#
loop_
_entity_poly.entity_id
_entity_poly.type
_entity_poly.pdbx_seq_one_letter_code
_entity_poly.pdbx_strand_id
1 'polypeptide(L)' 'MKQQNFYKYFLILAAVLLAIFLIRTILDLFVLRSSFTTELIFDRTIDYLLPSAILFAFGMYYKKK' A
#
# COMPACT_ATOMS: atom_id res chain seq x y z
N MET A 1 -3.37 -24.41 -9.24
CA MET A 1 -3.86 -23.89 -7.94
C MET A 1 -5.23 -23.26 -8.15
N LYS A 2 -6.24 -23.53 -7.30
CA LYS A 2 -7.58 -22.94 -7.45
C LYS A 2 -7.49 -21.40 -7.36
N GLN A 3 -8.04 -20.66 -8.33
CA GLN A 3 -8.04 -19.17 -8.41
C GLN A 3 -8.45 -18.49 -7.10
N GLN A 4 -9.37 -19.11 -6.35
CA GLN A 4 -9.83 -18.63 -5.03
C GLN A 4 -8.71 -18.53 -3.99
N ASN A 5 -7.73 -19.45 -4.02
CA ASN A 5 -6.60 -19.42 -3.10
C ASN A 5 -5.64 -18.29 -3.46
N PHE A 6 -5.38 -18.09 -4.76
CA PHE A 6 -4.55 -16.98 -5.23
C PHE A 6 -5.13 -15.63 -4.80
N TYR A 7 -6.43 -15.41 -5.00
CA TYR A 7 -7.10 -14.18 -4.56
C TYR A 7 -7.03 -13.98 -3.04
N LYS A 8 -7.19 -15.05 -2.25
CA LYS A 8 -7.03 -14.97 -0.78
C LYS A 8 -5.64 -14.53 -0.36
N TYR A 9 -4.59 -15.16 -0.90
CA TYR A 9 -3.21 -14.79 -0.59
C TYR A 9 -2.88 -13.38 -1.09
N PHE A 10 -3.43 -13.00 -2.24
CA PHE A 10 -3.29 -11.66 -2.78
C PHE A 10 -3.88 -10.59 -1.86
N LEU A 11 -5.07 -10.84 -1.32
CA LEU A 11 -5.76 -9.92 -0.42
C LEU A 11 -5.02 -9.79 0.92
N ILE A 12 -4.47 -10.89 1.43
CA ILE A 12 -3.59 -10.89 2.60
C ILE A 12 -2.34 -10.05 2.33
N LEU A 13 -1.70 -10.24 1.17
CA LEU A 13 -0.51 -9.46 0.79
C LEU A 13 -0.81 -7.96 0.72
N ALA A 14 -1.93 -7.59 0.09
CA ALA A 14 -2.36 -6.20 0.01
C ALA A 14 -2.62 -5.60 1.40
N ALA A 15 -3.27 -6.35 2.30
CA ALA A 15 -3.52 -5.90 3.66
C ALA A 15 -2.22 -5.70 4.47
N VAL A 16 -1.25 -6.59 4.31
CA VAL A 16 0.07 -6.48 4.96
C VAL A 16 0.81 -5.24 4.47
N LEU A 17 0.82 -4.99 3.15
CA LEU A 17 1.47 -3.81 2.59
C LEU A 17 0.82 -2.51 3.05
N LEU A 18 -0.51 -2.50 3.17
CA LEU A 18 -1.26 -1.36 3.69
C LEU A 18 -0.94 -1.10 5.17
N ALA A 19 -0.80 -2.15 5.99
CA ALA A 19 -0.37 -2.03 7.38
C ALA A 19 1.06 -1.49 7.51
N ILE A 20 1.99 -1.97 6.68
CA ILE A 20 3.37 -1.46 6.62
C ILE A 20 3.37 0.03 6.26
N PHE A 21 2.57 0.42 5.27
CA PHE A 21 2.43 1.82 4.86
C PHE A 21 1.91 2.71 5.99
N LEU A 22 0.87 2.28 6.72
CA LEU A 22 0.34 3.05 7.85
C LEU A 22 1.39 3.23 8.95
N ILE A 23 2.09 2.15 9.34
CA ILE A 23 3.15 2.22 10.36
C ILE A 23 4.25 3.18 9.91
N ARG A 24 4.68 3.07 8.65
CA ARG A 24 5.74 3.93 8.10
C ARG A 24 5.31 5.39 8.05
N THR A 25 4.07 5.67 7.67
CA THR A 25 3.50 7.02 7.70
C THR A 25 3.52 7.58 9.12
N ILE A 26 3.12 6.80 10.13
CA ILE A 26 3.15 7.25 11.53
C ILE A 26 4.59 7.53 11.99
N LEU A 27 5.54 6.65 11.70
CA LEU A 27 6.95 6.85 12.03
C LEU A 27 7.51 8.09 11.35
N ASP A 28 7.16 8.30 10.09
CA ASP A 28 7.58 9.44 9.30
C ASP A 28 7.03 10.75 9.88
N LEU A 29 5.75 10.78 10.28
CA LEU A 29 5.14 11.91 10.98
C LEU A 29 5.85 12.22 12.30
N PHE A 30 6.29 11.19 13.03
CA PHE A 30 7.04 11.35 14.27
C PHE A 30 8.47 11.86 14.06
N VAL A 31 9.17 11.34 13.04
CA VAL A 31 10.57 11.68 12.74
C VAL A 31 10.71 13.05 12.09
N LEU A 32 9.80 13.41 11.19
CA LEU A 32 9.83 14.65 10.40
C LEU A 32 9.12 15.83 11.08
N ARG A 33 8.89 15.75 12.40
CA ARG A 33 8.15 16.75 13.18
C ARG A 33 8.65 18.20 12.99
N SER A 34 9.91 18.39 12.56
CA SER A 34 10.53 19.70 12.33
C SER A 34 10.68 20.13 10.85
N SER A 35 10.49 19.24 9.87
CA SER A 35 10.72 19.48 8.43
C SER A 35 9.50 19.11 7.58
N PHE A 36 8.33 19.30 8.17
CA PHE A 36 7.03 19.01 7.59
C PHE A 36 6.75 19.95 6.40
N THR A 37 6.99 19.45 5.20
CA THR A 37 6.68 20.15 3.94
C THR A 37 5.68 19.35 3.14
N THR A 38 4.73 20.03 2.52
CA THR A 38 3.64 19.42 1.74
C THR A 38 4.16 18.57 0.59
N GLU A 39 5.28 18.96 -0.03
CA GLU A 39 5.98 18.17 -1.06
C GLU A 39 6.45 16.81 -0.52
N LEU A 40 7.07 16.80 0.66
CA LEU A 40 7.62 15.56 1.24
C LEU A 40 6.52 14.55 1.60
N ILE A 41 5.34 15.03 2.01
CA ILE A 41 4.17 14.19 2.26
C ILE A 41 3.62 13.65 0.95
N PHE A 42 3.55 14.48 -0.08
CA PHE A 42 3.03 14.10 -1.39
C PHE A 42 3.91 13.04 -2.06
N ASP A 43 5.22 13.24 -2.09
CA ASP A 43 6.19 12.26 -2.63
C ASP A 43 6.09 10.92 -1.90
N ARG A 44 6.08 10.96 -0.55
CA ARG A 44 5.92 9.73 0.24
C ARG A 44 4.57 9.07 0.00
N THR A 45 3.50 9.85 -0.08
CA THR A 45 2.17 9.29 -0.35
C THR A 45 2.17 8.60 -1.70
N ILE A 46 2.75 9.18 -2.75
CA ILE A 46 2.86 8.54 -4.06
C ILE A 46 3.69 7.25 -3.98
N ASP A 47 4.86 7.28 -3.35
CA ASP A 47 5.76 6.12 -3.25
C ASP A 47 5.09 4.88 -2.63
N TYR A 48 4.13 5.07 -1.72
CA TYR A 48 3.45 3.96 -1.05
C TYR A 48 2.03 3.68 -1.55
N LEU A 49 1.34 4.70 -2.06
CA LEU A 49 0.01 4.54 -2.64
C LEU A 49 0.08 3.85 -4.01
N LEU A 50 1.11 4.16 -4.81
CA LEU A 50 1.27 3.60 -6.16
C LEU A 50 1.40 2.06 -6.17
N PRO A 51 2.29 1.43 -5.36
CA PRO A 51 2.39 -0.03 -5.29
C PRO A 51 1.09 -0.68 -4.80
N SER A 52 0.42 -0.06 -3.83
CA SER A 52 -0.84 -0.53 -3.28
C SER A 52 -1.97 -0.50 -4.30
N ALA A 53 -2.05 0.57 -5.11
CA ALA A 53 -3.01 0.72 -6.19
C ALA A 53 -2.77 -0.29 -7.34
N ILE A 54 -1.51 -0.50 -7.72
CA ILE A 54 -1.13 -1.50 -8.74
C ILE A 54 -1.56 -2.89 -8.28
N LEU A 55 -1.26 -3.26 -7.03
CA LEU A 55 -1.71 -4.52 -6.48
C LEU A 55 -3.24 -4.61 -6.49
N PHE A 56 -3.94 -3.61 -5.98
CA PHE A 56 -5.40 -3.63 -5.97
C PHE A 56 -6.00 -3.84 -7.38
N ALA A 57 -5.47 -3.14 -8.40
CA ALA A 57 -5.86 -3.31 -9.79
C ALA A 57 -5.60 -4.73 -10.31
N PHE A 58 -4.44 -5.30 -9.98
CA PHE A 58 -4.08 -6.68 -10.33
C PHE A 58 -5.00 -7.72 -9.69
N GLY A 59 -5.32 -7.54 -8.40
CA GLY A 59 -6.26 -8.39 -7.67
C GLY A 59 -7.67 -8.33 -8.26
N MET A 60 -8.13 -7.14 -8.66
CA MET A 60 -9.42 -6.94 -9.32
C MET A 60 -9.47 -7.57 -10.72
N TYR A 61 -8.39 -7.50 -11.49
CA TYR A 61 -8.29 -8.17 -12.79
C TYR A 61 -8.41 -9.70 -12.64
N TYR A 62 -7.74 -10.29 -11.66
CA TYR A 62 -7.80 -11.73 -11.41
C TYR A 62 -9.11 -12.21 -10.77
N LYS A 63 -9.87 -11.33 -10.10
CA LYS A 63 -11.20 -11.67 -9.57
C LYS A 63 -12.26 -11.79 -10.67
N LYS A 64 -12.05 -11.12 -11.81
CA LYS A 64 -13.00 -11.09 -12.94
C LYS A 64 -12.77 -12.17 -14.00
N LYS A 65 -11.70 -12.96 -13.90
CA LYS A 65 -11.42 -14.14 -14.73
C LYS A 65 -11.54 -15.42 -13.91
#